data_AF-G5QMI7-F1
#
_entry.id   AF-G5QMI7-F1
#
_cell.length_a   1.000
_cell.length_b   1.000
_cell.length_c   1.000
_cell.angle_alpha   90.00
_cell.angle_beta   90.00
_cell.angle_gamma   90.00
#
_symmetry.space_group_name_H-M   'P 1'
#
loop_
_entity.id
_entity.type
_entity.pdbx_description
1 polymer ?
#
loop_
_entity_poly.entity_id
_entity_poly.type
_entity_poly.pdbx_seq_one_letter_code
_entity_poly.pdbx_strand_id
1 'polypeptide(L)'
;MLECGLELRRNQRGQYRKAAEQENTYRLLFLLLSLLVKNANGTYGTLDSPRLSNLYRDLQTLAEDEGFSSEGLSRATIYNKLKSALSVQHRHAD
;
A
#
# COMPACT_ATOMS: atom_id res chain seq x y z
N MET A 1 27.86 4.62 29.80
CA MET A 1 27.68 4.14 28.41
C MET A 1 26.77 2.89 28.31
N LEU A 2 25.74 2.77 29.16
CA LEU A 2 24.86 1.58 29.20
C LEU A 2 23.37 1.90 29.03
N GLU A 3 22.96 3.17 29.17
CA GLU A 3 21.55 3.58 29.09
C GLU A 3 21.02 3.64 27.65
N CYS A 4 21.86 4.03 26.67
CA CYS A 4 21.47 4.07 25.24
C CYS A 4 21.02 2.71 24.67
N GLY A 5 21.60 1.60 25.15
CA GLY A 5 21.32 0.26 24.63
C GLY A 5 19.98 -0.33 25.09
N LEU A 6 19.48 0.09 26.26
CA LEU A 6 18.22 -0.38 26.83
C LEU A 6 17.01 0.32 26.20
N GLU A 7 17.13 1.60 25.86
CA GLU A 7 16.06 2.35 25.17
C GLU A 7 15.84 1.86 23.73
N LEU A 8 16.92 1.52 23.01
CA LEU A 8 16.85 0.94 21.66
C LEU A 8 16.06 -0.38 21.62
N ARG A 9 16.29 -1.28 22.60
CA ARG A 9 15.56 -2.57 22.67
C ARG A 9 14.07 -2.41 22.98
N ARG A 10 13.68 -1.41 23.77
CA ARG A 10 12.27 -1.09 24.04
C ARG A 10 11.57 -0.50 22.82
N ASN A 11 12.23 0.40 22.09
CA ASN A 11 11.68 1.04 20.89
C ASN A 11 11.55 0.08 19.68
N GLN A 12 12.41 -0.93 19.57
CA GLN A 12 12.36 -1.91 18.48
C GLN A 12 11.07 -2.74 18.46
N ARG A 13 10.49 -3.06 19.62
CA ARG A 13 9.23 -3.85 19.68
C ARG A 13 8.03 -3.07 19.14
N GLY A 14 7.98 -1.76 19.39
CA GLY A 14 6.98 -0.87 18.82
C GLY A 14 7.16 -0.71 17.31
N GLN A 15 8.40 -0.60 16.85
CA GLN A 15 8.72 -0.53 15.41
C GLN A 15 8.38 -1.82 14.67
N TYR A 16 8.63 -3.00 15.28
CA TYR A 16 8.26 -4.28 14.69
C TYR A 16 6.74 -4.43 14.53
N ARG A 17 5.96 -4.03 15.55
CA ARG A 17 4.50 -4.01 15.47
C ARG A 17 4.01 -3.09 14.34
N LYS A 18 4.57 -1.87 14.25
CA LYS A 18 4.25 -0.93 13.17
C LYS A 18 4.61 -1.47 11.79
N ALA A 19 5.76 -2.14 11.65
CA ALA A 19 6.18 -2.76 10.40
C ALA A 19 5.23 -3.89 9.98
N ALA A 20 4.85 -4.75 10.92
CA ALA A 20 3.90 -5.85 10.66
C ALA A 20 2.51 -5.33 10.27
N GLU A 21 2.02 -4.29 10.94
CA GLU A 21 0.73 -3.66 10.61
C GLU A 21 0.77 -2.99 9.23
N GLN A 22 1.88 -2.32 8.91
CA GLN A 22 2.10 -1.74 7.58
C GLN A 22 2.13 -2.81 6.49
N GLU A 23 2.79 -3.94 6.73
CA GLU A 23 2.81 -5.07 5.81
C GLU A 23 1.41 -5.66 5.60
N ASN A 24 0.64 -5.85 6.67
CA ASN A 24 -0.75 -6.32 6.58
C ASN A 24 -1.64 -5.34 5.80
N THR A 25 -1.41 -4.04 5.96
CA THR A 25 -2.09 -3.00 5.17
C THR A 25 -1.78 -3.13 3.68
N TYR A 26 -0.51 -3.38 3.33
CA TYR A 26 -0.12 -3.59 1.94
C TYR A 26 -0.66 -4.90 1.36
N ARG A 27 -0.75 -5.97 2.16
CA ARG A 27 -1.41 -7.23 1.78
C ARG A 27 -2.90 -7.00 1.45
N LEU A 28 -3.61 -6.25 2.29
CA LEU A 28 -5.02 -5.91 2.04
C LEU A 28 -5.16 -5.05 0.77
N LEU A 29 -4.31 -4.03 0.61
CA LEU A 29 -4.32 -3.18 -0.57
C LEU A 29 -4.05 -3.98 -1.86
N PHE A 30 -3.14 -4.95 -1.82
CA PHE A 30 -2.88 -5.86 -2.93
C PHE A 30 -4.13 -6.69 -3.30
N LEU A 31 -4.85 -7.23 -2.32
CA LEU A 31 -6.07 -8.00 -2.56
C LEU A 31 -7.18 -7.14 -3.18
N LEU A 32 -7.34 -5.90 -2.69
CA LEU A 32 -8.29 -4.94 -3.25
C LEU A 32 -7.95 -4.58 -4.69
N LEU A 33 -6.67 -4.30 -4.98
CA LEU A 33 -6.20 -4.06 -6.35
C LEU A 33 -6.43 -5.28 -7.26
N SER A 34 -6.21 -6.50 -6.73
CA SER A 34 -6.47 -7.74 -7.47
C SER A 34 -7.94 -7.90 -7.83
N LEU A 35 -8.85 -7.60 -6.90
CA LEU A 35 -10.28 -7.60 -7.17
C LEU A 35 -10.65 -6.52 -8.19
N LEU A 36 -10.10 -5.32 -8.06
CA LEU A 36 -10.36 -4.22 -8.96
C LEU A 36 -9.91 -4.56 -10.39
N VAL A 37 -8.68 -5.03 -10.58
CA VAL A 37 -8.13 -5.43 -11.89
C VAL A 37 -8.97 -6.55 -12.52
N LYS A 38 -9.41 -7.54 -11.74
CA LYS A 38 -10.26 -8.65 -12.22
C LYS A 38 -11.62 -8.17 -12.72
N ASN A 39 -12.19 -7.14 -12.11
CA ASN A 39 -13.54 -6.66 -12.41
C ASN A 39 -13.57 -5.47 -13.39
N ALA A 40 -12.45 -4.80 -13.63
CA ALA A 40 -12.41 -3.55 -14.40
C ALA A 40 -12.18 -3.74 -15.91
N ASN A 41 -12.38 -4.95 -16.46
CA ASN A 41 -12.25 -5.28 -17.89
C ASN A 41 -10.96 -4.72 -18.56
N GLY A 42 -9.84 -4.74 -17.85
CA GLY A 42 -8.54 -4.27 -18.36
C GLY A 42 -8.29 -2.76 -18.26
N THR A 43 -9.21 -1.97 -17.70
CA THR A 43 -9.04 -0.51 -17.48
C THR A 43 -7.75 -0.21 -16.70
N TYR A 44 -7.42 -1.04 -15.72
CA TYR A 44 -6.25 -0.91 -14.86
C TYR A 44 -5.06 -1.78 -15.29
N GLY A 45 -5.11 -2.40 -16.47
CA GLY A 45 -4.07 -3.33 -16.94
C GLY A 45 -4.17 -4.71 -16.28
N THR A 46 -3.02 -5.34 -16.02
CA THR A 46 -2.92 -6.61 -15.29
C THR A 46 -2.17 -6.40 -13.97
N LEU A 47 -2.13 -7.39 -13.10
CA LEU A 47 -1.32 -7.31 -11.87
C LEU A 47 0.19 -7.23 -12.17
N ASP A 48 0.63 -7.87 -13.26
CA ASP A 48 2.03 -7.83 -13.70
C ASP A 48 2.39 -6.50 -14.40
N SER A 49 1.41 -5.87 -15.04
CA SER A 49 1.58 -4.59 -15.74
C SER A 49 0.40 -3.65 -15.44
N PRO A 50 0.33 -3.11 -14.21
CA PRO A 50 -0.76 -2.25 -13.81
C PRO A 50 -0.60 -0.85 -14.40
N ARG A 51 -1.71 -0.30 -14.89
CA ARG A 51 -1.79 1.08 -15.40
C ARG A 51 -1.93 2.06 -14.24
N LEU A 52 -0.81 2.32 -13.55
CA LEU A 52 -0.76 3.17 -12.35
C LEU A 52 -1.34 4.57 -12.56
N SER A 53 -1.26 5.12 -13.77
CA SER A 53 -1.86 6.43 -14.11
C SER A 53 -3.38 6.42 -14.01
N ASN A 54 -4.04 5.35 -14.48
CA ASN A 54 -5.49 5.21 -14.44
C ASN A 54 -5.95 5.00 -13.00
N LEU A 55 -5.26 4.12 -12.25
CA LEU A 55 -5.50 3.93 -10.83
C LEU A 55 -5.39 5.23 -10.04
N TYR A 56 -4.32 6.00 -10.26
CA TYR A 56 -4.10 7.27 -9.57
C TYR A 56 -5.20 8.29 -9.86
N ARG A 57 -5.56 8.47 -11.13
CA ARG A 57 -6.60 9.42 -11.53
C ARG A 57 -7.94 9.06 -10.87
N ASP A 58 -8.34 7.79 -10.99
CA ASP A 58 -9.64 7.36 -10.49
C ASP A 58 -9.68 7.37 -8.94
N LEU A 59 -8.54 7.10 -8.28
CA LEU A 59 -8.40 7.28 -6.82
C LEU A 59 -8.50 8.76 -6.38
N GLN A 60 -7.96 9.70 -7.16
CA GLN A 60 -8.14 11.13 -6.88
C GLN A 60 -9.60 11.53 -6.99
N THR A 61 -10.25 11.16 -8.09
CA THR A 61 -11.68 11.44 -8.30
C THR A 61 -12.52 10.84 -7.17
N LEU A 62 -12.27 9.59 -6.80
CA LEU A 62 -12.96 8.96 -5.67
C LEU A 62 -12.71 9.69 -4.35
N ALA A 63 -11.48 10.14 -4.09
CA ALA A 63 -11.17 10.90 -2.88
C ALA A 63 -11.90 12.25 -2.84
N GLU A 64 -12.01 12.92 -3.99
CA GLU A 64 -12.75 14.17 -4.15
C GLU A 64 -14.26 13.95 -3.94
N ASP A 65 -14.82 12.90 -4.55
CA ASP A 65 -16.25 12.55 -4.44
C ASP A 65 -16.66 12.18 -3.00
N GLU A 66 -15.77 11.50 -2.26
CA GLU A 66 -15.98 11.12 -0.86
C GLU A 66 -15.59 12.25 0.14
N GLY A 67 -15.10 13.39 -0.36
CA GLY A 67 -14.74 14.54 0.47
C GLY A 67 -13.48 14.35 1.32
N PHE A 68 -12.57 13.46 0.93
CA PHE A 68 -11.29 13.29 1.61
C PHE A 68 -10.33 14.46 1.33
N SER A 69 -9.58 14.87 2.35
CA SER A 69 -8.49 15.82 2.18
C SER A 69 -7.38 15.23 1.30
N SER A 70 -6.65 16.07 0.58
CA SER A 70 -5.49 15.65 -0.22
C SER A 70 -4.26 15.23 0.60
N GLU A 71 -4.32 15.38 1.93
CA GLU A 71 -3.25 14.94 2.84
C GLU A 71 -3.02 13.43 2.71
N GLY A 72 -1.77 13.04 2.49
CA GLY A 72 -1.42 11.63 2.28
C GLY A 72 -1.85 11.04 0.94
N LEU A 73 -2.49 11.82 0.05
CA LEU A 73 -2.97 11.41 -1.27
C LEU A 73 -2.19 12.05 -2.43
N SER A 74 -1.01 12.60 -2.15
CA SER A 74 -0.12 13.09 -3.20
C SER A 74 0.20 11.97 -4.21
N ARG A 75 0.48 12.34 -5.47
CA ARG A 75 0.90 11.38 -6.50
C ARG A 75 2.04 10.47 -6.03
N ALA A 76 3.08 11.04 -5.42
CA ALA A 76 4.22 10.27 -4.93
C ALA A 76 3.78 9.26 -3.85
N THR A 77 2.91 9.68 -2.93
CA THR A 77 2.40 8.83 -1.86
C THR A 77 1.58 7.66 -2.40
N ILE A 78 0.63 7.93 -3.30
CA ILE A 78 -0.22 6.88 -3.89
C ILE A 78 0.65 5.91 -4.70
N TYR A 79 1.54 6.41 -5.55
CA TYR A 79 2.41 5.54 -6.36
C TYR A 79 3.29 4.66 -5.48
N ASN A 80 3.84 5.19 -4.39
CA ASN A 80 4.64 4.41 -3.46
C ASN A 80 3.80 3.32 -2.79
N LYS A 81 2.60 3.64 -2.29
CA LYS A 81 1.70 2.65 -1.67
C LYS A 81 1.28 1.55 -2.66
N LEU A 82 0.95 1.92 -3.89
CA LEU A 82 0.62 0.96 -4.95
C LEU A 82 1.80 0.03 -5.25
N LYS A 83 3.01 0.59 -5.43
CA LYS A 83 4.22 -0.21 -5.65
C LYS A 83 4.53 -1.13 -4.47
N SER A 84 4.42 -0.63 -3.24
CA SER A 84 4.63 -1.43 -2.03
C SER A 84 3.65 -2.60 -1.97
N ALA A 85 2.36 -2.36 -2.23
CA ALA A 85 1.35 -3.42 -2.29
C ALA A 85 1.66 -4.45 -3.39
N LEU A 86 2.03 -4.01 -4.59
CA LEU A 86 2.39 -4.90 -5.70
C LEU A 86 3.68 -5.69 -5.47
N SER A 87 4.57 -5.20 -4.59
CA SER A 87 5.80 -5.89 -4.20
C SER A 87 5.63 -6.86 -3.03
N VAL A 88 4.45 -6.91 -2.41
CA VAL A 88 4.17 -7.84 -1.31
C VAL A 88 4.36 -9.26 -1.84
N GLN A 89 5.25 -10.02 -1.22
CA GLN A 89 5.44 -11.42 -1.56
C GLN A 89 4.16 -12.21 -1.23
N HIS A 90 3.51 -12.74 -2.25
CA HIS A 90 2.44 -13.72 -2.12
C HIS A 90 2.92 -15.03 -2.75
N ARG A 91 3.05 -16.08 -1.94
CA ARG A 91 3.32 -17.42 -2.47
C ARG A 91 2.11 -17.83 -3.29
N HIS A 92 2.31 -18.14 -4.57
CA HIS A 92 1.38 -19.02 -5.26
C HIS A 92 1.44 -20.36 -4.50
N ALA A 93 0.29 -20.83 -4.01
CA ALA A 93 0.18 -22.22 -3.61
C ALA A 93 0.23 -23.03 -4.91
N ASP A 94 1.36 -23.71 -5.13
CA ASP A 94 1.48 -24.78 -6.12
C ASP A 94 0.49 -25.92 -5.81
#